data_AF-A0A969ZYC2-F1
#
_entry.id   AF-A0A969ZYC2-F1
#
_cell.length_a   1.000
_cell.length_b   1.000
_cell.length_c   1.000
_cell.angle_alpha   90.00
_cell.angle_beta   90.00
_cell.angle_gamma   90.00
#
_symmetry.space_group_name_H-M   'P 1'
#
loop_
_entity.id
_entity.type
_entity.pdbx_description
1 polymer ?
#
loop_
_entity_poly.entity_id
_entity_poly.type
_entity_poly.pdbx_seq_one_letter_code
_entity_poly.pdbx_strand_id
1 'polypeptide(L)'
;MIRIYDSENTLLYTIRKVLNANFRETIDGEMLLSFSTTMSSSILIQAGRLAEYSGQYFSIAQVSKSMQNGIAVCNVSCEHISYILNDSAYDITEFYFTGTPAAGLAKILEGTPFSAGVVEMSDVCTMKINQSVSRRAALMQFVAIVNGEIEYSGYSINIRAHRGSAEYKMVMDGKNVTDVSVSYDYRENTASYTLSFFKLLDISVGDNIQIIFHPLNINVRTRIIAVEYNPFYRYNIKVEVGQYKPSVSNTFYIIEKTMSDLEDTVAEISEIGTRYTIEFGKIIGNGTFYFSKAYTDEPYYMVEADDGSAVAVTLLKNGDTYIGGTISGAQTATKTLVVFYCTLPVE
;
A
#
# COMPACT_ATOMS: atom_id res chain seq x y z
N MET A 1 20.94 24.24 14.34
CA MET A 1 20.58 25.63 13.96
C MET A 1 19.55 25.55 12.87
N ILE A 2 18.70 26.58 12.74
CA ILE A 2 17.71 26.70 11.67
C ILE A 2 18.12 27.90 10.81
N ARG A 3 18.14 27.74 9.49
CA ARG A 3 18.43 28.81 8.54
C ARG A 3 17.15 29.25 7.85
N ILE A 4 16.95 30.56 7.69
CA ILE A 4 15.76 31.14 7.05
C ILE A 4 16.17 31.75 5.72
N TYR A 5 15.45 31.41 4.66
CA TYR A 5 15.67 31.88 3.30
C TYR A 5 14.44 32.67 2.81
N ASP A 6 14.65 33.56 1.84
CA ASP A 6 13.55 34.16 1.08
C ASP A 6 13.08 33.23 -0.06
N SER A 7 12.15 33.73 -0.88
CA SER A 7 11.61 33.06 -2.05
C SER A 7 12.63 32.83 -3.18
N GLU A 8 13.76 33.52 -3.14
CA GLU A 8 14.85 33.40 -4.13
C GLU A 8 15.98 32.51 -3.63
N ASN A 9 15.76 31.76 -2.53
CA ASN A 9 16.76 30.93 -1.86
C ASN A 9 17.98 31.69 -1.33
N THR A 10 17.84 32.99 -1.05
CA THR A 10 18.89 33.77 -0.38
C THR A 10 18.77 33.62 1.13
N LEU A 11 19.88 33.29 1.79
CA LEU A 11 19.93 33.17 3.24
C LEU A 11 19.71 34.53 3.90
N LEU A 12 18.61 34.67 4.65
CA LEU A 12 18.28 35.90 5.38
C LEU A 12 18.82 35.90 6.80
N TYR A 13 18.69 34.76 7.50
CA TYR A 13 19.02 34.69 8.92
C TYR A 13 19.34 33.28 9.39
N THR A 14 20.14 33.17 10.45
CA THR A 14 20.44 31.89 11.11
C THR A 14 20.04 31.93 12.57
N ILE A 15 19.08 31.10 12.94
CA ILE A 15 18.59 30.91 14.30
C ILE A 15 19.46 29.85 14.99
N ARG A 16 20.27 30.30 15.95
CA ARG A 16 21.17 29.43 16.72
C ARG A 16 20.56 28.90 18.00
N LYS A 17 19.54 29.58 18.53
CA LYS A 17 18.82 29.21 19.75
C LYS A 17 17.34 29.53 19.56
N VAL A 18 16.51 28.69 20.14
CA VAL A 18 15.05 28.78 20.17
C VAL A 18 14.59 28.59 21.60
N LEU A 19 13.38 29.05 21.92
CA LEU A 19 12.75 28.81 23.22
C LEU A 19 12.29 27.35 23.31
N ASN A 20 11.66 26.85 22.25
CA ASN A 20 11.31 25.46 22.08
C ASN A 20 11.39 25.08 20.60
N ALA A 21 11.52 23.79 20.31
CA ALA A 21 11.38 23.24 18.98
C ALA A 21 10.90 21.80 19.03
N ASN A 22 10.29 21.37 17.93
CA ASN A 22 9.83 20.02 17.73
C ASN A 22 10.06 19.66 16.26
N PHE A 23 10.65 18.50 16.03
CA PHE A 23 10.81 17.90 14.72
C PHE A 23 10.13 16.54 14.79
N ARG A 24 9.24 16.27 13.84
CA ARG A 24 8.57 14.98 13.68
C ARG A 24 8.84 14.44 12.28
N GLU A 25 9.16 13.16 12.21
CA GLU A 25 9.32 12.43 10.96
C GLU A 25 8.64 11.07 11.06
N THR A 26 7.97 10.64 9.99
CA THR A 26 7.37 9.31 9.88
C THR A 26 7.91 8.53 8.71
N ILE A 27 7.75 7.22 8.79
CA ILE A 27 8.10 6.27 7.73
C ILE A 27 7.23 6.47 6.47
N ASP A 28 5.99 6.94 6.63
CA ASP A 28 5.06 7.32 5.54
C ASP A 28 5.39 8.67 4.87
N GLY A 29 6.48 9.32 5.28
CA GLY A 29 6.94 10.56 4.65
C GLY A 29 6.21 11.81 5.13
N GLU A 30 5.62 11.81 6.32
CA GLU A 30 5.35 13.05 7.05
C GLU A 30 6.68 13.57 7.61
N MET A 31 6.91 14.88 7.48
CA MET A 31 8.04 15.54 8.10
C MET A 31 7.67 16.99 8.44
N LEU A 32 7.70 17.30 9.73
CA LEU A 32 7.23 18.57 10.29
C LEU A 32 8.31 19.17 11.19
N LEU A 33 8.41 20.50 11.15
CA LEU A 33 9.27 21.27 12.04
C LEU A 33 8.44 22.39 12.65
N SER A 34 8.48 22.53 13.97
CA SER A 34 7.96 23.72 14.65
C SER A 34 8.98 24.25 15.63
N PHE A 35 8.96 25.56 15.85
CA PHE A 35 9.82 26.20 16.84
C PHE A 35 9.24 27.52 17.32
N SER A 36 9.69 27.93 18.50
CA SER A 36 9.35 29.23 19.08
C SER A 36 10.60 30.04 19.39
N THR A 37 10.51 31.35 19.19
CA THR A 37 11.61 32.29 19.42
C THR A 37 11.10 33.57 20.06
N THR A 38 12.00 34.38 20.62
CA THR A 38 11.65 35.73 21.06
C THR A 38 11.29 36.61 19.86
N MET A 39 10.41 37.58 20.08
CA MET A 39 9.97 38.51 19.03
C MET A 39 11.12 39.27 18.35
N SER A 40 12.19 39.58 19.10
CA SER A 40 13.41 40.21 18.55
C SER A 40 14.13 39.35 17.49
N SER A 41 14.02 38.02 17.59
CA SER A 41 14.66 37.08 16.68
C SER A 41 13.73 36.62 15.55
N SER A 42 12.49 37.12 15.49
CA SER A 42 11.50 36.71 14.48
C SER A 42 11.27 37.73 13.37
N ILE A 43 12.05 38.81 13.29
CA ILE A 43 11.84 39.92 12.34
C ILE A 43 11.80 39.42 10.89
N LEU A 44 12.63 38.43 10.56
CA LEU A 44 12.76 37.87 9.21
C LEU A 44 11.99 36.57 9.01
N ILE A 45 11.09 36.20 9.93
CA ILE A 45 10.27 35.01 9.83
C ILE A 45 8.88 35.40 9.31
N GLN A 46 8.49 34.83 8.17
CA GLN A 46 7.22 35.09 7.52
C GLN A 46 6.68 33.80 6.90
N ALA A 47 5.36 33.67 6.82
CA ALA A 47 4.74 32.58 6.09
C ALA A 47 5.15 32.62 4.60
N GLY A 48 5.28 31.44 3.99
CA GLY A 48 5.75 31.28 2.60
C GLY A 48 7.27 31.36 2.42
N ARG A 49 8.04 31.70 3.45
CA ARG A 49 9.51 31.59 3.44
C ARG A 49 9.97 30.16 3.73
N LEU A 50 11.23 29.87 3.43
CA LEU A 50 11.83 28.57 3.69
C LEU A 50 12.66 28.57 4.97
N ALA A 51 12.53 27.49 5.74
CA ALA A 51 13.42 27.13 6.83
C ALA A 51 14.23 25.89 6.43
N GLU A 52 15.53 25.88 6.72
CA GLU A 52 16.38 24.69 6.58
C GLU A 52 16.79 24.18 7.96
N TYR A 53 16.68 22.87 8.13
CA TYR A 53 17.19 22.16 9.28
C TYR A 53 17.77 20.82 8.84
N SER A 54 19.05 20.59 9.18
CA SER A 54 19.74 19.31 8.95
C SER A 54 19.75 18.87 7.48
N GLY A 55 19.87 19.82 6.54
CA GLY A 55 19.86 19.56 5.09
C GLY A 55 18.47 19.40 4.48
N GLN A 56 17.40 19.45 5.28
CA GLN A 56 16.02 19.41 4.82
C GLN A 56 15.40 20.81 4.79
N TYR A 57 14.51 21.03 3.85
CA TYR A 57 13.84 22.32 3.63
C TYR A 57 12.37 22.23 4.01
N PHE A 58 11.87 23.29 4.65
CA PHE A 58 10.51 23.39 5.15
C PHE A 58 9.90 24.71 4.73
N SER A 59 8.69 24.67 4.20
CA SER A 59 7.87 25.87 4.01
C SER A 59 7.33 26.32 5.36
N ILE A 60 7.47 27.62 5.68
CA ILE A 60 6.84 28.20 6.86
C ILE A 60 5.35 28.35 6.55
N ALA A 61 4.55 27.41 7.03
CA ALA A 61 3.11 27.38 6.82
C ALA A 61 2.39 28.41 7.69
N GLN A 62 2.84 28.59 8.94
CA GLN A 62 2.18 29.49 9.89
C GLN A 62 3.18 30.21 10.79
N VAL A 63 2.87 31.49 11.05
CA VAL A 63 3.56 32.31 12.06
C VAL A 63 2.51 32.91 12.98
N SER A 64 2.62 32.62 14.28
CA SER A 64 1.76 33.21 15.32
C SER A 64 2.59 34.00 16.32
N LYS A 65 2.06 35.15 16.79
CA LYS A 65 2.73 36.02 17.76
C LYS A 65 1.85 36.14 18.98
N SER A 66 2.42 35.91 20.17
CA SER A 66 1.68 35.95 21.43
C SER A 66 2.56 36.42 22.59
N MET A 67 1.92 36.85 23.68
CA MET A 67 2.57 37.08 24.97
C MET A 67 2.37 35.83 25.83
N GLN A 68 3.47 35.22 26.28
CA GLN A 68 3.45 34.03 27.14
C GLN A 68 4.26 34.33 28.40
N ASN A 69 3.60 34.33 29.57
CA ASN A 69 4.23 34.64 30.85
C ASN A 69 5.06 35.95 30.84
N GLY A 70 4.54 36.99 30.20
CA GLY A 70 5.23 38.29 30.09
C GLY A 70 6.31 38.38 29.01
N ILE A 71 6.54 37.33 28.22
CA ILE A 71 7.53 37.30 27.14
C ILE A 71 6.80 37.32 25.79
N ALA A 72 7.24 38.21 24.88
CA ALA A 72 6.76 38.23 23.51
C ALA A 72 7.40 37.11 22.69
N VAL A 73 6.59 36.15 22.26
CA VAL A 73 6.98 34.92 21.57
C VAL A 73 6.42 34.88 20.16
N CYS A 74 7.22 34.41 19.22
CA CYS A 74 6.82 34.04 17.88
C CYS A 74 6.88 32.52 17.75
N ASN A 75 5.76 31.87 17.42
CA ASN A 75 5.70 30.43 17.14
C ASN A 75 5.57 30.22 15.64
N VAL A 76 6.32 29.25 15.14
CA VAL A 76 6.47 28.96 13.72
C VAL A 76 6.15 27.49 13.51
N SER A 77 5.24 27.22 12.58
CA SER A 77 4.91 25.87 12.12
C SER A 77 5.34 25.74 10.68
N CYS A 78 6.10 24.70 10.39
CA CYS A 78 6.66 24.44 9.07
C CYS A 78 6.33 23.02 8.61
N GLU A 79 6.08 22.89 7.32
CA GLU A 79 5.85 21.62 6.63
C GLU A 79 7.03 21.35 5.70
N HIS A 80 7.46 20.09 5.58
CA HIS A 80 8.53 19.77 4.64
C HIS A 80 8.17 20.21 3.23
N ILE A 81 9.16 20.64 2.45
CA ILE A 81 8.94 21.21 1.12
C ILE A 81 8.20 20.25 0.17
N SER A 82 8.26 18.93 0.40
CA SER A 82 7.49 17.95 -0.38
C SER A 82 5.97 18.17 -0.33
N TYR A 83 5.44 18.93 0.63
CA TYR A 83 4.01 19.26 0.68
C TYR A 83 3.57 20.20 -0.44
N ILE A 84 4.48 20.87 -1.15
CA ILE A 84 4.12 21.63 -2.37
C ILE A 84 3.55 20.71 -3.46
N LEU A 85 3.85 19.41 -3.41
CA LEU A 85 3.26 18.42 -4.32
C LEU A 85 1.75 18.22 -4.08
N ASN A 86 1.17 18.85 -3.06
CA ASN A 86 -0.29 18.95 -2.88
C ASN A 86 -0.90 20.17 -3.58
N ASP A 87 -0.09 21.09 -4.11
CA ASP A 87 -0.60 22.23 -4.87
C ASP A 87 -1.24 21.73 -6.18
N SER A 88 -2.46 22.22 -6.44
CA SER A 88 -3.21 21.98 -7.67
C SER A 88 -2.43 22.28 -8.95
N ALA A 89 -1.43 23.16 -8.90
CA ALA A 89 -0.55 23.46 -10.03
C ALA A 89 0.27 22.24 -10.50
N TYR A 90 0.45 21.23 -9.64
CA TYR A 90 1.17 19.99 -9.95
C TYR A 90 0.25 18.78 -10.16
N ASP A 91 -1.07 18.94 -10.04
CA ASP A 91 -2.03 17.85 -10.17
C ASP A 91 -1.81 17.04 -11.44
N ILE A 92 -2.01 15.74 -11.33
CA ILE A 92 -1.96 14.82 -12.47
C ILE A 92 -3.39 14.37 -12.76
N THR A 93 -3.84 14.58 -14.00
CA THR A 93 -5.16 14.14 -14.47
C THR A 93 -5.11 12.78 -15.16
N GLU A 94 -3.99 12.50 -15.84
CA GLU A 94 -3.72 11.24 -16.51
C GLU A 94 -2.25 10.87 -16.34
N PHE A 95 -1.99 9.61 -16.00
CA PHE A 95 -0.65 9.05 -15.92
C PHE A 95 -0.68 7.62 -16.41
N TYR A 96 0.30 7.25 -17.23
CA TYR A 96 0.57 5.87 -17.55
C TYR A 96 2.07 5.66 -17.65
N PHE A 97 2.57 4.63 -16.96
CA PHE A 97 3.96 4.26 -16.95
C PHE A 97 4.11 2.76 -16.75
N THR A 98 4.98 2.14 -17.56
CA THR A 98 5.49 0.79 -17.37
C THR A 98 7.00 0.83 -17.55
N GLY A 99 7.76 0.33 -16.57
CA GLY A 99 9.22 0.33 -16.63
C GLY A 99 9.87 0.18 -15.26
N THR A 100 11.12 0.63 -15.14
CA THR A 100 11.86 0.54 -13.88
C THR A 100 11.34 1.55 -12.84
N PRO A 101 11.39 1.21 -11.53
CA PRO A 101 10.95 2.12 -10.47
C PRO A 101 11.64 3.49 -10.49
N ALA A 102 12.94 3.52 -10.80
CA ALA A 102 13.69 4.78 -10.92
C ALA A 102 13.15 5.68 -12.04
N ALA A 103 12.84 5.11 -13.21
CA ALA A 103 12.26 5.86 -14.33
C ALA A 103 10.82 6.31 -14.02
N GLY A 104 10.05 5.48 -13.32
CA GLY A 104 8.69 5.82 -12.90
C GLY A 104 8.68 6.99 -11.92
N LEU A 105 9.56 6.98 -10.91
CA LEU A 105 9.72 8.09 -9.98
C LEU A 105 10.14 9.38 -10.69
N ALA A 106 11.11 9.30 -11.60
CA ALA A 106 11.54 10.48 -12.37
C ALA A 106 10.39 11.07 -13.19
N LYS A 107 9.57 10.22 -13.82
CA LYS A 107 8.38 10.64 -14.58
C LYS A 107 7.31 11.24 -13.68
N ILE A 108 7.08 10.66 -12.49
CA ILE A 108 6.16 11.24 -11.51
C ILE A 108 6.63 12.61 -11.06
N LEU A 109 7.93 12.88 -10.91
CA LEU A 109 8.42 14.17 -10.43
C LEU A 109 8.64 15.21 -11.54
N GLU A 110 8.41 14.84 -12.80
CA GLU A 110 8.60 15.73 -13.95
C GLU A 110 7.74 17.00 -13.83
N GLY A 111 8.37 18.16 -14.07
CA GLY A 111 7.72 19.47 -13.94
C GLY A 111 7.61 19.99 -12.50
N THR A 112 8.13 19.26 -11.52
CA THR A 112 8.24 19.71 -10.12
C THR A 112 9.67 20.17 -9.80
N PRO A 113 9.89 20.88 -8.67
CA PRO A 113 11.24 21.20 -8.20
C PRO A 113 12.04 19.98 -7.69
N PHE A 114 11.44 18.78 -7.67
CA PHE A 114 12.08 17.58 -7.12
C PHE A 114 12.70 16.70 -8.19
N SER A 115 13.75 15.98 -7.80
CA SER A 115 14.39 14.95 -8.62
C SER A 115 14.26 13.57 -7.98
N ALA A 116 14.23 12.53 -8.82
CA ALA A 116 14.40 11.17 -8.36
C ALA A 116 15.84 10.98 -7.84
N GLY A 117 15.95 10.47 -6.62
CA GLY A 117 17.22 10.11 -6.00
C GLY A 117 17.48 8.61 -6.10
N VAL A 118 17.96 8.01 -5.00
CA VAL A 118 18.23 6.58 -4.92
C VAL A 118 16.91 5.80 -4.91
N VAL A 119 16.76 4.87 -5.85
CA VAL A 119 15.66 3.91 -5.88
C VAL A 119 16.25 2.51 -5.86
N GLU A 120 15.97 1.76 -4.79
CA GLU A 120 16.60 0.44 -4.57
C GLU A 120 15.86 -0.71 -5.28
N MET A 121 14.62 -0.48 -5.71
CA MET A 121 13.81 -1.49 -6.39
C MET A 121 14.12 -1.51 -7.88
N SER A 122 14.25 -2.71 -8.43
CA SER A 122 14.56 -2.94 -9.85
C SER A 122 13.41 -3.53 -10.65
N ASP A 123 12.47 -4.20 -9.98
CA ASP A 123 11.41 -4.96 -10.64
C ASP A 123 10.48 -4.02 -11.43
N VAL A 124 10.11 -4.44 -12.64
CA VAL A 124 9.24 -3.66 -13.51
C VAL A 124 7.91 -3.42 -12.80
N CYS A 125 7.47 -2.16 -12.80
CA CYS A 125 6.19 -1.76 -12.25
C CYS A 125 5.36 -1.02 -13.30
N THR A 126 4.04 -1.17 -13.19
CA THR A 126 3.07 -0.41 -13.97
C THR A 126 2.26 0.46 -13.03
N MET A 127 2.00 1.70 -13.42
CA MET A 127 1.11 2.61 -12.73
C MET A 127 0.26 3.38 -13.72
N LYS A 128 -1.05 3.43 -13.44
CA LYS A 128 -2.04 4.19 -14.19
C LYS A 128 -2.84 5.10 -13.27
N ILE A 129 -3.07 6.34 -13.70
CA ILE A 129 -4.00 7.29 -13.09
C ILE A 129 -4.93 7.76 -14.21
N ASN A 130 -6.23 7.69 -13.97
CA ASN A 130 -7.28 8.13 -14.90
C ASN A 130 -8.23 9.17 -14.28
N GLN A 131 -7.79 9.83 -13.20
CA GLN A 131 -8.54 10.88 -12.53
C GLN A 131 -7.59 11.94 -11.97
N SER A 132 -8.12 13.14 -11.70
CA SER A 132 -7.34 14.21 -11.08
C SER A 132 -6.93 13.83 -9.66
N VAL A 133 -5.62 13.82 -9.41
CA VAL A 133 -5.03 13.56 -8.09
C VAL A 133 -3.90 14.54 -7.85
N SER A 134 -3.62 14.83 -6.58
CA SER A 134 -2.42 15.59 -6.26
C SER A 134 -1.17 14.80 -6.64
N ARG A 135 -0.13 15.53 -7.05
CA ARG A 135 1.18 14.96 -7.36
C ARG A 135 1.72 14.13 -6.21
N ARG A 136 1.50 14.59 -4.98
CA ARG A 136 1.89 13.88 -3.76
C ARG A 136 1.16 12.56 -3.59
N ALA A 137 -0.12 12.51 -3.91
CA ALA A 137 -0.88 11.26 -3.83
C ALA A 137 -0.39 10.25 -4.88
N ALA A 138 -0.12 10.70 -6.12
CA ALA A 138 0.50 9.87 -7.14
C ALA A 138 1.86 9.31 -6.68
N LEU A 139 2.70 10.16 -6.07
CA LEU A 139 3.98 9.74 -5.50
C LEU A 139 3.81 8.66 -4.42
N MET A 140 2.91 8.86 -3.46
CA MET A 140 2.69 7.88 -2.39
C MET A 140 2.10 6.56 -2.91
N GLN A 141 1.20 6.64 -3.88
CA GLN A 141 0.69 5.45 -4.57
C GLN A 141 1.82 4.69 -5.26
N PHE A 142 2.75 5.39 -5.92
CA PHE A 142 3.88 4.75 -6.58
C PHE A 142 4.83 4.07 -5.61
N VAL A 143 5.16 4.73 -4.49
CA VAL A 143 5.97 4.15 -3.40
C VAL A 143 5.33 2.85 -2.89
N ALA A 144 4.01 2.83 -2.74
CA ALA A 144 3.27 1.63 -2.35
C ALA A 144 3.31 0.52 -3.41
N ILE A 145 3.16 0.85 -4.71
CA ILE A 145 3.22 -0.12 -5.83
C ILE A 145 4.57 -0.84 -5.86
N VAL A 146 5.66 -0.10 -5.64
CA VAL A 146 7.01 -0.68 -5.63
C VAL A 146 7.38 -1.31 -4.29
N ASN A 147 6.47 -1.30 -3.31
CA ASN A 147 6.69 -1.78 -1.94
C ASN A 147 7.96 -1.19 -1.30
N GLY A 148 8.16 0.11 -1.52
CA GLY A 148 9.30 0.85 -1.00
C GLY A 148 8.92 1.82 0.10
N GLU A 149 9.93 2.53 0.60
CA GLU A 149 9.80 3.50 1.67
C GLU A 149 10.40 4.82 1.23
N ILE A 150 9.59 5.87 1.34
CA ILE A 150 9.99 7.20 0.90
C ILE A 150 11.00 7.81 1.87
N GLU A 151 12.08 8.37 1.33
CA GLU A 151 13.09 9.11 2.08
C GLU A 151 13.38 10.43 1.37
N TYR A 152 13.32 11.55 2.10
CA TYR A 152 13.64 12.86 1.55
C TYR A 152 15.11 13.20 1.77
N SER A 153 15.73 13.80 0.77
CA SER A 153 17.09 14.36 0.84
C SER A 153 17.10 15.72 0.15
N GLY A 154 16.62 16.74 0.87
CA GLY A 154 16.42 18.08 0.32
C GLY A 154 15.36 18.05 -0.80
N TYR A 155 15.77 18.39 -2.03
CA TYR A 155 14.90 18.32 -3.21
C TYR A 155 14.99 16.98 -3.97
N SER A 156 15.76 16.02 -3.45
CA SER A 156 15.79 14.67 -3.99
C SER A 156 14.86 13.76 -3.18
N ILE A 157 14.10 12.92 -3.87
CA ILE A 157 13.21 11.92 -3.25
C ILE A 157 13.77 10.54 -3.57
N ASN A 158 14.11 9.80 -2.53
CA ASN A 158 14.59 8.43 -2.59
C ASN A 158 13.42 7.46 -2.31
N ILE A 159 13.53 6.24 -2.81
CA ILE A 159 12.69 5.13 -2.39
C ILE A 159 13.60 3.96 -1.99
N ARG A 160 13.60 3.63 -0.71
CA ARG A 160 14.44 2.58 -0.11
C ARG A 160 13.63 1.30 0.04
N ALA A 161 14.29 0.16 -0.02
CA ALA A 161 13.67 -1.12 0.37
C ALA A 161 13.50 -1.21 1.90
N HIS A 162 14.42 -0.58 2.64
CA HIS A 162 14.36 -0.47 4.10
C HIS A 162 15.12 0.78 4.57
N ARG A 163 14.39 1.77 5.10
CA ARG A 163 14.94 2.92 5.81
C ARG A 163 15.38 2.51 7.20
N GLY A 164 16.48 3.11 7.67
CA GLY A 164 17.08 2.76 8.94
C GLY A 164 17.76 1.38 8.94
N SER A 165 18.25 0.99 10.10
CA SER A 165 18.97 -0.26 10.34
C SER A 165 18.02 -1.46 10.33
N ALA A 166 18.34 -2.47 9.51
CA ALA A 166 17.69 -3.77 9.58
C ALA A 166 18.11 -4.56 10.84
N GLU A 167 19.29 -4.28 11.39
CA GLU A 167 19.77 -4.87 12.64
C GLU A 167 19.00 -4.32 13.84
N TYR A 168 18.63 -5.21 14.76
CA TYR A 168 17.87 -4.87 15.95
C TYR A 168 18.72 -4.09 16.95
N LYS A 169 18.36 -2.82 17.15
CA LYS A 169 18.93 -2.00 18.22
C LYS A 169 18.20 -2.27 19.53
N MET A 170 18.93 -2.61 20.58
CA MET A 170 18.35 -2.84 21.91
C MET A 170 17.99 -1.51 22.55
N VAL A 171 16.70 -1.29 22.75
CA VAL A 171 16.14 -0.11 23.37
C VAL A 171 15.57 -0.55 24.71
N MET A 172 16.47 -0.80 25.68
CA MET A 172 16.26 -0.77 27.15
C MET A 172 17.27 -1.63 27.94
N ASP A 173 17.88 -1.04 28.99
CA ASP A 173 18.46 -1.74 30.15
C ASP A 173 18.01 -1.16 31.52
N GLY A 174 16.96 -0.33 31.52
CA GLY A 174 16.34 0.23 32.73
C GLY A 174 16.75 1.65 33.12
N LYS A 175 17.78 2.27 32.51
CA LYS A 175 18.25 3.62 32.94
C LYS A 175 17.85 4.82 32.07
N ASN A 176 17.36 4.59 30.85
CA ASN A 176 17.25 5.66 29.84
C ASN A 176 15.81 5.98 29.38
N VAL A 177 14.80 5.30 29.93
CA VAL A 177 13.39 5.48 29.54
C VAL A 177 12.66 6.25 30.62
N THR A 178 12.00 7.35 30.25
CA THR A 178 11.19 8.16 31.17
C THR A 178 9.73 7.75 31.15
N ASP A 179 9.24 7.32 29.98
CA ASP A 179 7.83 6.98 29.79
C ASP A 179 7.69 5.86 28.76
N VAL A 180 6.81 4.90 29.05
CA VAL A 180 6.43 3.79 28.16
C VAL A 180 4.92 3.67 28.19
N SER A 181 4.31 3.80 27.02
CA SER A 181 2.89 3.53 26.83
C SER A 181 2.69 2.48 25.75
N VAL A 182 1.71 1.59 25.96
CA VAL A 182 1.30 0.57 25.00
C VAL A 182 -0.19 0.67 24.79
N SER A 183 -0.61 0.73 23.52
CA SER A 183 -2.00 0.66 23.13
C SER A 183 -2.22 -0.59 22.27
N TYR A 184 -3.26 -1.36 22.60
CA TYR A 184 -3.66 -2.54 21.87
C TYR A 184 -4.99 -2.27 21.17
N ASP A 185 -5.01 -2.39 19.85
CA ASP A 185 -6.24 -2.38 19.07
C ASP A 185 -6.59 -3.82 18.66
N TYR A 186 -7.63 -4.38 19.28
CA TYR A 186 -8.12 -5.72 18.95
C TYR A 186 -8.74 -5.80 17.56
N ARG A 187 -9.36 -4.72 17.06
CA ARG A 187 -10.05 -4.70 15.76
C ARG A 187 -9.04 -4.74 14.62
N GLU A 188 -7.92 -4.03 14.79
CA GLU A 188 -6.84 -3.99 13.80
C GLU A 188 -5.74 -5.03 14.05
N ASN A 189 -5.86 -5.81 15.13
CA ASN A 189 -4.83 -6.74 15.63
C ASN A 189 -3.43 -6.10 15.66
N THR A 190 -3.36 -4.84 16.11
CA THR A 190 -2.15 -4.02 16.06
C THR A 190 -1.83 -3.48 17.46
N ALA A 191 -0.55 -3.43 17.80
CA ALA A 191 -0.06 -2.79 19.01
C ALA A 191 0.82 -1.60 18.63
N SER A 192 0.53 -0.42 19.19
CA SER A 192 1.38 0.76 19.07
C SER A 192 2.05 1.03 20.41
N TYR A 193 3.32 1.42 20.36
CA TYR A 193 4.07 1.77 21.55
C TYR A 193 4.60 3.18 21.39
N THR A 194 4.49 3.96 22.46
CA THR A 194 5.11 5.28 22.57
C THR A 194 6.18 5.20 23.63
N LEU A 195 7.41 5.53 23.25
CA LEU A 195 8.56 5.50 24.15
C LEU A 195 9.14 6.90 24.27
N SER A 196 9.40 7.36 25.50
CA SER A 196 10.14 8.60 25.75
C SER A 196 11.49 8.29 26.41
N PHE A 197 12.57 8.81 25.85
CA PHE A 197 13.94 8.60 26.36
C PHE A 197 14.53 9.86 26.98
N PHE A 198 15.27 9.72 28.08
CA PHE A 198 16.02 10.83 28.71
C PHE A 198 17.41 11.06 28.11
N LYS A 199 17.87 10.18 27.22
CA LYS A 199 19.19 10.29 26.57
C LYS A 199 19.06 10.14 25.06
N LEU A 200 20.01 10.76 24.39
CA LEU A 200 20.19 10.69 22.95
C LEU A 200 20.58 9.25 22.58
N LEU A 201 19.62 8.50 22.06
CA LEU A 201 19.86 7.22 21.40
C LEU A 201 20.11 7.50 19.92
N ASP A 202 21.03 6.75 19.31
CA ASP A 202 21.25 6.79 17.87
C ASP A 202 20.18 5.93 17.16
N ILE A 203 18.98 6.48 17.13
CA ILE A 203 17.79 5.89 16.52
C ILE A 203 17.26 6.81 15.42
N SER A 204 16.77 6.20 14.35
CA SER A 204 16.20 6.85 13.18
C SER A 204 14.89 6.18 12.78
N VAL A 205 14.06 6.90 12.04
CA VAL A 205 12.85 6.32 11.43
C VAL A 205 13.24 5.11 10.59
N GLY A 206 12.48 4.02 10.74
CA GLY A 206 12.70 2.76 10.06
C GLY A 206 13.67 1.80 10.75
N ASP A 207 14.39 2.20 11.81
CA ASP A 207 15.22 1.27 12.57
C ASP A 207 14.40 0.11 13.17
N ASN A 208 14.91 -1.11 13.05
CA ASN A 208 14.44 -2.24 13.83
C ASN A 208 14.96 -2.14 15.26
N ILE A 209 14.07 -2.30 16.23
CA ILE A 209 14.40 -2.20 17.66
C ILE A 209 13.81 -3.34 18.46
N GLN A 210 14.48 -3.68 19.55
CA GLN A 210 13.96 -4.58 20.56
C GLN A 210 13.73 -3.82 21.87
N ILE A 211 12.49 -3.80 22.30
CA ILE A 211 11.99 -3.09 23.49
C ILE A 211 11.89 -4.12 24.60
N ILE A 212 12.66 -3.95 25.68
CA ILE A 212 12.61 -4.82 26.86
C ILE A 212 12.29 -4.01 28.12
N PHE A 213 11.02 -4.01 28.53
CA PHE A 213 10.56 -3.34 29.75
C PHE A 213 9.95 -4.33 30.74
N HIS A 214 10.78 -4.81 31.67
CA HIS A 214 10.38 -5.79 32.68
C HIS A 214 9.16 -5.35 33.53
N PRO A 215 9.01 -4.09 33.98
CA PRO A 215 7.86 -3.68 34.81
C PRO A 215 6.50 -3.83 34.12
N LEU A 216 6.43 -3.71 32.79
CA LEU A 216 5.21 -3.92 32.00
C LEU A 216 5.21 -5.27 31.26
N ASN A 217 6.17 -6.15 31.56
CA ASN A 217 6.37 -7.43 30.88
C ASN A 217 6.44 -7.30 29.34
N ILE A 218 7.11 -6.24 28.85
CA ILE A 218 7.29 -6.01 27.42
C ILE A 218 8.63 -6.59 26.98
N ASN A 219 8.61 -7.48 26.00
CA ASN A 219 9.79 -7.91 25.25
C ASN A 219 9.37 -8.09 23.79
N VAL A 220 9.44 -7.01 23.02
CA VAL A 220 8.92 -6.99 21.65
C VAL A 220 9.99 -6.52 20.68
N ARG A 221 10.04 -7.18 19.53
CA ARG A 221 10.79 -6.77 18.35
C ARG A 221 9.83 -6.03 17.44
N THR A 222 10.18 -4.80 17.11
CA THR A 222 9.31 -3.88 16.36
C THR A 222 10.16 -2.89 15.58
N ARG A 223 9.50 -2.00 14.86
CA ARG A 223 10.13 -1.02 13.98
C ARG A 223 9.66 0.38 14.31
N ILE A 224 10.58 1.33 14.22
CA ILE A 224 10.27 2.75 14.42
C ILE A 224 9.49 3.29 13.21
N ILE A 225 8.24 3.69 13.44
CA ILE A 225 7.38 4.29 12.41
C ILE A 225 7.37 5.81 12.49
N ALA A 226 7.59 6.39 13.67
CA ALA A 226 7.74 7.83 13.82
C ALA A 226 8.75 8.18 14.90
N VAL A 227 9.45 9.30 14.69
CA VAL A 227 10.37 9.90 15.66
C VAL A 227 10.00 11.36 15.82
N GLU A 228 9.85 11.79 17.08
CA GLU A 228 9.57 13.16 17.45
C GLU A 228 10.54 13.61 18.55
N TYR A 229 11.23 14.73 18.36
CA TYR A 229 12.18 15.26 19.35
C TYR A 229 12.35 16.76 19.25
N ASN A 230 13.01 17.37 20.24
CA ASN A 230 13.44 18.76 20.14
C ASN A 230 14.85 18.85 19.49
N PRO A 231 14.99 19.46 18.29
CA PRO A 231 16.25 19.63 17.58
C PRO A 231 17.41 20.29 18.34
N PHE A 232 17.08 21.13 19.33
CA PHE A 232 18.04 21.88 20.13
C PHE A 232 18.25 21.26 21.53
N TYR A 233 17.41 20.27 21.89
CA TYR A 233 17.45 19.59 23.18
C TYR A 233 16.95 18.13 23.05
N ARG A 234 17.80 17.23 22.58
CA ARG A 234 17.45 15.82 22.30
C ARG A 234 17.40 14.90 23.53
N TYR A 235 17.07 15.44 24.71
CA TYR A 235 16.89 14.65 25.93
C TYR A 235 15.46 14.15 26.12
N ASN A 236 14.55 14.50 25.21
CA ASN A 236 13.23 13.90 25.14
C ASN A 236 12.97 13.54 23.67
N ILE A 237 13.03 12.24 23.39
CA ILE A 237 12.72 11.67 22.08
C ILE A 237 11.51 10.79 22.30
N LYS A 238 10.43 11.10 21.61
CA LYS A 238 9.25 10.26 21.50
C LYS A 238 9.37 9.40 20.25
N VAL A 239 9.09 8.13 20.39
CA VAL A 239 9.14 7.17 19.30
C VAL A 239 7.81 6.45 19.25
N GLU A 240 7.21 6.39 18.07
CA GLU A 240 6.11 5.49 17.78
C GLU A 240 6.66 4.28 17.06
N VAL A 241 6.21 3.11 17.50
CA VAL A 241 6.62 1.83 16.91
C VAL A 241 5.40 1.00 16.57
N GLY A 242 5.52 0.22 15.50
CA GLY A 242 4.42 -0.60 15.00
C GLY A 242 4.78 -1.25 13.68
N GLN A 243 3.80 -1.95 13.11
CA GLN A 243 3.92 -2.42 11.74
C GLN A 243 3.74 -1.24 10.80
N TYR A 244 4.72 -1.03 9.92
CA TYR A 244 4.54 -0.13 8.79
C TYR A 244 3.54 -0.78 7.83
N LYS A 245 2.38 -0.16 7.69
CA LYS A 245 1.45 -0.43 6.58
C LYS A 245 1.42 0.86 5.77
N PRO A 246 1.98 0.89 4.54
CA PRO A 246 1.83 2.05 3.67
C PRO A 246 0.35 2.43 3.65
N SER A 247 0.03 3.64 4.10
CA SER A 247 -1.38 4.03 4.19
C SER A 247 -1.99 4.01 2.79
N VAL A 248 -2.94 3.10 2.57
CA VAL A 248 -3.66 2.95 1.29
C VAL A 248 -4.73 4.03 1.11
N SER A 249 -4.66 5.11 1.92
CA SER A 249 -5.75 6.04 2.23
C SER A 249 -6.22 6.94 1.09
N ASN A 250 -5.75 6.71 -0.13
CA ASN A 250 -6.52 6.91 -1.35
C ASN A 250 -5.86 6.09 -2.44
N THR A 251 -6.26 4.82 -2.52
CA THR A 251 -5.84 3.99 -3.65
C THR A 251 -6.45 4.58 -4.91
N PHE A 252 -5.66 5.30 -5.70
CA PHE A 252 -6.16 5.87 -6.95
C PHE A 252 -6.21 4.85 -8.10
N TYR A 253 -5.69 3.63 -7.90
CA TYR A 253 -6.06 2.40 -8.60
C TYR A 253 -5.36 1.22 -7.88
N ILE A 254 -6.12 0.34 -7.22
CA ILE A 254 -5.80 -1.10 -7.21
C ILE A 254 -6.32 -1.58 -8.57
N ILE A 255 -5.87 -2.74 -9.02
CA ILE A 255 -6.39 -3.47 -10.19
C ILE A 255 -5.51 -3.31 -11.44
N GLU A 256 -4.28 -3.85 -11.38
CA GLU A 256 -3.68 -4.49 -12.57
C GLU A 256 -2.96 -5.78 -12.14
N LYS A 257 -2.21 -5.78 -11.02
CA LYS A 257 -1.58 -7.01 -10.52
C LYS A 257 -2.60 -8.05 -10.02
N THR A 258 -3.57 -7.63 -9.21
CA THR A 258 -4.67 -8.50 -8.78
C THR A 258 -5.59 -8.87 -9.93
N MET A 259 -5.72 -8.03 -10.96
CA MET A 259 -6.53 -8.34 -12.15
C MET A 259 -5.85 -9.38 -13.01
N SER A 260 -4.53 -9.30 -13.23
CA SER A 260 -3.76 -10.34 -13.94
C SER A 260 -3.84 -11.67 -13.19
N ASP A 261 -3.61 -11.67 -11.87
CA ASP A 261 -3.70 -12.90 -11.07
C ASP A 261 -5.14 -13.46 -11.08
N LEU A 262 -6.17 -12.61 -11.01
CA LEU A 262 -7.58 -13.01 -11.13
C LEU A 262 -7.96 -13.42 -12.56
N GLU A 263 -7.41 -12.79 -13.60
CA GLU A 263 -7.65 -13.12 -15.01
C GLU A 263 -7.01 -14.46 -15.34
N ASP A 264 -5.81 -14.74 -14.83
CA ASP A 264 -5.16 -16.05 -14.94
C ASP A 264 -5.96 -17.11 -14.16
N THR A 265 -6.41 -16.78 -12.95
CA THR A 265 -7.26 -17.70 -12.16
C THR A 265 -8.64 -17.91 -12.79
N VAL A 266 -9.25 -16.87 -13.37
CA VAL A 266 -10.54 -16.93 -14.08
C VAL A 266 -10.36 -17.62 -15.42
N ALA A 267 -9.23 -17.49 -16.10
CA ALA A 267 -8.91 -18.24 -17.32
C ALA A 267 -8.75 -19.72 -17.00
N GLU A 268 -8.03 -20.09 -15.94
CA GLU A 268 -7.93 -21.48 -15.46
C GLU A 268 -9.30 -22.04 -15.04
N ILE A 269 -10.10 -21.27 -14.27
CA ILE A 269 -11.44 -21.69 -13.85
C ILE A 269 -12.42 -21.74 -15.04
N SER A 270 -12.29 -20.83 -16.01
CA SER A 270 -13.08 -20.81 -17.24
C SER A 270 -12.72 -22.00 -18.12
N GLU A 271 -11.44 -22.35 -18.27
CA GLU A 271 -11.02 -23.56 -18.97
C GLU A 271 -11.52 -24.84 -18.29
N ILE A 272 -11.56 -24.88 -16.95
CA ILE A 272 -12.13 -26.01 -16.19
C ILE A 272 -13.66 -26.05 -16.34
N GLY A 273 -14.33 -24.89 -16.37
CA GLY A 273 -15.79 -24.76 -16.48
C GLY A 273 -16.35 -24.91 -17.90
N THR A 274 -15.55 -24.70 -18.94
CA THR A 274 -15.97 -24.75 -20.35
C THR A 274 -15.66 -26.07 -21.04
N ARG A 275 -15.02 -27.03 -20.38
CA ARG A 275 -14.75 -28.35 -20.99
C ARG A 275 -15.93 -29.31 -20.94
N TYR A 276 -16.97 -29.05 -20.16
CA TYR A 276 -18.09 -29.98 -20.01
C TYR A 276 -19.44 -29.29 -20.28
N THR A 277 -20.29 -29.95 -21.06
CA THR A 277 -21.68 -29.58 -21.31
C THR A 277 -22.60 -30.74 -20.98
N ILE A 278 -23.88 -30.46 -20.78
CA ILE A 278 -24.88 -31.47 -20.43
C ILE A 278 -25.96 -31.54 -21.51
N GLU A 279 -26.24 -32.75 -21.99
CA GLU A 279 -27.36 -33.04 -22.89
C GLU A 279 -28.44 -33.80 -22.10
N PHE A 280 -29.69 -33.34 -22.17
CA PHE A 280 -30.81 -33.89 -21.41
C PHE A 280 -31.85 -34.54 -22.33
N GLY A 281 -32.25 -35.78 -22.02
CA GLY A 281 -33.27 -36.51 -22.76
C GLY A 281 -34.33 -37.11 -21.83
N LYS A 282 -35.61 -36.96 -22.19
CA LYS A 282 -36.72 -37.68 -21.56
C LYS A 282 -37.44 -38.52 -22.61
N ILE A 283 -37.54 -39.83 -22.39
CA ILE A 283 -38.15 -40.78 -23.32
C ILE A 283 -39.22 -41.61 -22.59
N ILE A 284 -40.30 -41.95 -23.29
CA ILE A 284 -41.30 -42.92 -22.82
C ILE A 284 -41.09 -44.22 -23.60
N GLY A 285 -40.88 -45.32 -22.88
CA GLY A 285 -40.48 -46.60 -23.47
C GLY A 285 -39.08 -46.55 -24.09
N ASN A 286 -38.89 -47.30 -25.17
CA ASN A 286 -37.61 -47.35 -25.88
C ASN A 286 -37.54 -46.26 -26.94
N GLY A 287 -36.36 -45.71 -27.18
CA GLY A 287 -36.19 -44.64 -28.16
C GLY A 287 -34.75 -44.16 -28.29
N THR A 288 -34.53 -43.29 -29.28
CA THR A 288 -33.23 -42.70 -29.56
C THR A 288 -33.28 -41.20 -29.33
N PHE A 289 -32.23 -40.67 -28.72
CA PHE A 289 -31.97 -39.24 -28.59
C PHE A 289 -30.68 -38.88 -29.32
N TYR A 290 -30.67 -37.72 -29.97
CA TYR A 290 -29.50 -37.17 -30.66
C TYR A 290 -29.03 -35.91 -29.95
N PHE A 291 -27.72 -35.77 -29.81
CA PHE A 291 -27.08 -34.60 -29.22
C PHE A 291 -27.23 -33.37 -30.12
N SER A 292 -27.16 -32.19 -29.51
CA SER A 292 -27.19 -30.91 -30.26
C SER A 292 -25.98 -30.73 -31.18
N LYS A 293 -24.88 -31.42 -30.88
CA LYS A 293 -23.64 -31.46 -31.65
C LYS A 293 -22.94 -32.83 -31.49
N ALA A 294 -21.97 -33.11 -32.35
CA ALA A 294 -21.13 -34.29 -32.23
C ALA A 294 -19.99 -34.06 -31.21
N TYR A 295 -19.65 -35.09 -30.43
CA TYR A 295 -18.58 -35.07 -29.43
C TYR A 295 -17.50 -36.10 -29.75
N THR A 296 -16.24 -35.78 -29.55
CA THR A 296 -15.11 -36.69 -29.81
C THR A 296 -14.88 -37.66 -28.66
N ASP A 297 -15.05 -37.19 -27.43
CA ASP A 297 -14.86 -38.00 -26.23
C ASP A 297 -16.14 -38.76 -25.87
N GLU A 298 -15.97 -39.94 -25.27
CA GLU A 298 -17.09 -40.78 -24.83
C GLU A 298 -17.88 -40.11 -23.70
N PRO A 299 -19.19 -39.82 -23.89
CA PRO A 299 -19.99 -39.19 -22.84
C PRO A 299 -20.21 -40.13 -21.66
N TYR A 300 -20.10 -39.58 -20.46
CA TYR A 300 -20.63 -40.24 -19.25
C TYR A 300 -22.14 -40.01 -19.18
N TYR A 301 -22.89 -40.96 -18.64
CA TYR A 301 -24.33 -40.81 -18.51
C TYR A 301 -24.88 -41.29 -17.18
N MET A 302 -25.99 -40.69 -16.78
CA MET A 302 -26.84 -41.13 -15.68
C MET A 302 -28.25 -41.37 -16.22
N VAL A 303 -28.86 -42.48 -15.82
CA VAL A 303 -30.20 -42.87 -16.29
C VAL A 303 -31.07 -43.27 -15.12
N GLU A 304 -32.31 -42.80 -15.12
CA GLU A 304 -33.32 -43.08 -14.10
C GLU A 304 -34.66 -43.37 -14.77
N ALA A 305 -35.25 -44.53 -14.44
CA ALA A 305 -36.59 -44.91 -14.85
C ALA A 305 -37.57 -44.67 -13.69
N ASP A 306 -38.72 -44.06 -13.97
CA ASP A 306 -39.72 -43.71 -12.94
C ASP A 306 -40.38 -44.92 -12.25
N ASP A 307 -40.28 -46.10 -12.86
CA ASP A 307 -40.75 -47.39 -12.32
C ASP A 307 -39.62 -48.24 -11.70
N GLY A 308 -38.38 -47.72 -11.64
CA GLY A 308 -37.21 -48.40 -11.12
C GLY A 308 -36.66 -49.52 -12.01
N SER A 309 -37.12 -49.63 -13.27
CA SER A 309 -36.61 -50.61 -14.21
C SER A 309 -35.14 -50.35 -14.60
N ALA A 310 -34.39 -51.44 -14.80
CA ALA A 310 -33.02 -51.36 -15.31
C ALA A 310 -33.07 -51.19 -16.84
N VAL A 311 -32.79 -49.97 -17.30
CA VAL A 311 -32.74 -49.61 -18.73
C VAL A 311 -31.31 -49.55 -19.22
N ALA A 312 -31.08 -49.98 -20.46
CA ALA A 312 -29.76 -49.94 -21.08
C ALA A 312 -29.65 -48.70 -21.98
N VAL A 313 -28.53 -47.97 -21.84
CA VAL A 313 -28.16 -46.84 -22.71
C VAL A 313 -27.01 -47.29 -23.62
N THR A 314 -27.23 -47.23 -24.93
CA THR A 314 -26.21 -47.52 -25.93
C THR A 314 -25.83 -46.24 -26.65
N LEU A 315 -24.59 -45.80 -26.56
CA LEU A 315 -24.10 -44.61 -27.24
C LEU A 315 -24.07 -44.79 -28.76
N LEU A 316 -24.47 -43.75 -29.49
CA LEU A 316 -24.50 -43.72 -30.95
C LEU A 316 -23.30 -42.97 -31.51
N LYS A 317 -22.65 -43.56 -32.53
CA LYS A 317 -21.53 -42.96 -33.24
C LYS A 317 -21.86 -42.66 -34.69
N ASN A 318 -21.25 -41.59 -35.21
CA ASN A 318 -21.13 -41.30 -36.64
C ASN A 318 -19.65 -41.03 -36.94
N GLY A 319 -18.99 -41.96 -37.63
CA GLY A 319 -17.53 -41.99 -37.71
C GLY A 319 -16.91 -42.12 -36.31
N ASP A 320 -15.93 -41.26 -36.02
CA ASP A 320 -15.21 -41.24 -34.73
C ASP A 320 -15.88 -40.35 -33.67
N THR A 321 -17.08 -39.85 -33.93
CA THR A 321 -17.79 -38.92 -33.02
C THR A 321 -19.07 -39.53 -32.47
N TYR A 322 -19.40 -39.19 -31.22
CA TYR A 322 -20.64 -39.54 -30.55
C TYR A 322 -21.73 -38.51 -30.88
N ILE A 323 -22.89 -39.00 -31.30
CA ILE A 323 -24.00 -38.16 -31.79
C ILE A 323 -25.32 -38.37 -31.02
N GLY A 324 -25.36 -39.28 -30.05
CA GLY A 324 -26.56 -39.54 -29.27
C GLY A 324 -26.50 -40.81 -28.46
N GLY A 325 -27.67 -41.29 -28.03
CA GLY A 325 -27.82 -42.56 -27.32
C GLY A 325 -29.21 -43.18 -27.53
N THR A 326 -29.26 -44.51 -27.50
CA THR A 326 -30.50 -45.28 -27.57
C THR A 326 -30.81 -45.91 -26.22
N ILE A 327 -32.04 -45.70 -25.74
CA ILE A 327 -32.60 -46.35 -24.56
C ILE A 327 -33.33 -47.61 -24.99
N SER A 328 -32.99 -48.73 -24.35
CA SER A 328 -33.59 -50.04 -24.59
C SER A 328 -33.90 -50.76 -23.26
N GLY A 329 -34.86 -51.68 -23.29
CA GLY A 329 -35.27 -52.44 -22.10
C GLY A 329 -36.36 -51.77 -21.24
N ALA A 330 -36.85 -50.59 -21.62
CA ALA A 330 -37.97 -49.91 -20.96
C ALA A 330 -39.32 -50.47 -21.43
N GLN A 331 -40.31 -50.50 -20.53
CA GLN A 331 -41.69 -50.87 -20.88
C GLN A 331 -42.39 -49.70 -21.59
N THR A 332 -43.46 -49.96 -22.34
CA THR A 332 -44.15 -48.96 -23.18
C THR A 332 -44.63 -47.71 -22.43
N ALA A 333 -44.81 -47.78 -21.10
CA ALA A 333 -45.25 -46.67 -20.26
C ALA A 333 -44.14 -46.06 -19.37
N THR A 334 -42.97 -46.72 -19.27
CA THR A 334 -41.85 -46.28 -18.42
C THR A 334 -41.31 -44.94 -18.91
N LYS A 335 -41.17 -43.95 -18.03
CA LYS A 335 -40.53 -42.68 -18.35
C LYS A 335 -39.09 -42.73 -17.87
N THR A 336 -38.17 -42.61 -18.81
CA THR A 336 -36.74 -42.60 -18.53
C THR A 336 -36.18 -41.19 -18.69
N LEU A 337 -35.50 -40.69 -17.67
CA LEU A 337 -34.65 -39.51 -17.73
C LEU A 337 -33.21 -39.97 -17.95
N VAL A 338 -32.54 -39.41 -18.94
CA VAL A 338 -31.11 -39.62 -19.17
C VAL A 338 -30.40 -38.28 -19.25
N VAL A 339 -29.25 -38.20 -18.59
CA VAL A 339 -28.37 -37.04 -18.55
C VAL A 339 -27.00 -37.47 -19.07
N PHE A 340 -26.51 -36.83 -20.11
CA PHE A 340 -25.17 -37.07 -20.66
C PHE A 340 -24.24 -35.91 -20.31
N TYR A 341 -23.07 -36.22 -19.78
CA TYR A 341 -21.98 -35.29 -19.52
C TYR A 341 -20.97 -35.43 -20.67
N CYS A 342 -20.94 -34.42 -21.53
CA CYS A 342 -20.16 -34.42 -22.77
C CYS A 342 -19.01 -33.42 -22.67
N THR A 343 -17.84 -33.78 -23.20
CA THR A 343 -16.69 -32.87 -23.27
C THR A 343 -16.75 -32.04 -24.53
N LEU A 344 -16.63 -30.72 -24.41
CA LEU A 344 -16.60 -29.83 -25.58
C LEU A 344 -15.29 -30.04 -26.35
N PRO A 345 -15.34 -30.17 -27.69
CA PRO A 345 -14.14 -30.28 -28.50
C PRO A 345 -13.29 -29.01 -28.37
N VAL A 346 -11.97 -29.18 -28.30
CA VAL A 346 -11.01 -28.07 -28.34
C VAL A 346 -10.96 -27.58 -29.80
N GLU A 347 -11.39 -26.35 -30.07
CA GLU A 347 -11.15 -25.70 -31.37
C GLU A 347 -9.69 -25.26 -31.51
#